data_AF-A0A535NTS7-F1
#
_entry.id   AF-A0A535NTS7-F1
#
_cell.length_a   1.000
_cell.length_b   1.000
_cell.length_c   1.000
_cell.angle_alpha   90.00
_cell.angle_beta   90.00
_cell.angle_gamma   90.00
#
_symmetry.space_group_name_H-M   'P 1'
#
loop_
_entity.id
_entity.type
_entity.pdbx_description
1 polymer ?
#
loop_
_entity_poly.entity_id
_entity_poly.type
_entity_poly.pdbx_seq_one_letter_code
_entity_poly.pdbx_strand_id
1 'polypeptide(L)'
;MNIGVVDQAHNQVSNTIISNLQGIKAVKLHLGSLDGEKRELTQGNRDLVAILPASIGQGSTAISAYYNQGNPQNSQVAIAIMNQFMDRASFAQAGIAPAFTLQAQPVQSRNLTYVDFL
;
A
#
# COMPACT_ATOMS: atom_id res chain seq x y z
N MET A 1 11.48 -2.02 -5.99
CA MET A 1 10.10 -2.51 -5.74
C MET A 1 9.10 -1.63 -6.46
N ASN A 2 8.06 -2.20 -7.04
CA ASN A 2 6.95 -1.51 -7.71
C ASN A 2 5.76 -1.45 -6.75
N ILE A 3 5.37 -0.24 -6.37
CA ILE A 3 4.24 -0.01 -5.48
C ILE A 3 3.17 0.73 -6.27
N GLY A 4 2.01 0.10 -6.41
CA GLY A 4 0.80 0.72 -6.91
C GLY A 4 0.13 1.54 -5.81
N VAL A 5 -0.41 2.70 -6.17
CA VAL A 5 -1.20 3.54 -5.28
C VAL A 5 -2.49 3.90 -5.99
N VAL A 6 -3.61 3.64 -5.31
CA VAL A 6 -4.95 3.96 -5.77
C VAL A 6 -5.45 5.10 -4.91
N ASP A 7 -5.55 6.29 -5.49
CA ASP A 7 -6.14 7.44 -4.81
C ASP A 7 -7.66 7.44 -5.00
N GLN A 8 -8.41 7.11 -3.95
CA GLN A 8 -9.86 7.30 -3.93
C GLN A 8 -10.26 8.60 -3.23
N ALA A 9 -9.36 9.19 -2.45
CA ALA A 9 -9.63 10.38 -1.66
C ALA A 9 -9.57 11.67 -2.47
N HIS A 10 -8.71 11.70 -3.49
CA HIS A 10 -8.52 12.87 -4.35
C HIS A 10 -8.31 14.15 -3.52
N ASN A 11 -7.52 14.06 -2.45
CA ASN A 11 -7.35 15.14 -1.48
C ASN A 11 -5.87 15.50 -1.26
N GLN A 12 -5.62 16.56 -0.50
CA GLN A 12 -4.26 17.05 -0.27
C GLN A 12 -3.40 16.05 0.53
N VAL A 13 -4.02 15.23 1.38
CA VAL A 13 -3.34 14.21 2.19
C VAL A 13 -2.87 13.05 1.31
N SER A 14 -3.72 12.55 0.41
CA SER A 14 -3.34 11.49 -0.54
C SER A 14 -2.17 11.93 -1.42
N ASN A 15 -2.25 13.14 -1.99
CA ASN A 15 -1.16 13.72 -2.78
C ASN A 15 0.16 13.84 -2.00
N THR A 16 0.08 14.22 -0.73
CA THR A 16 1.27 14.32 0.14
C THR A 16 1.89 12.93 0.35
N ILE A 17 1.09 11.91 0.62
CA ILE A 17 1.58 10.52 0.78
C ILE A 17 2.24 10.02 -0.50
N ILE A 18 1.58 10.23 -1.64
CA ILE A 18 2.09 9.88 -2.97
C ILE A 18 3.44 10.54 -3.22
N SER A 19 3.54 11.85 -2.99
CA SER A 19 4.78 12.60 -3.24
C SER A 19 5.92 12.17 -2.31
N ASN A 20 5.61 11.85 -1.06
CA ASN A 20 6.61 11.34 -0.10
C ASN A 20 7.11 9.95 -0.51
N LEU A 21 6.22 9.05 -0.91
CA LEU A 21 6.59 7.71 -1.38
C LEU A 21 7.39 7.76 -2.68
N GLN A 22 7.06 8.66 -3.61
CA GLN A 22 7.86 8.91 -4.82
C GLN A 22 9.27 9.41 -4.51
N GLY A 23 9.50 10.06 -3.37
CA GLY A 23 10.82 10.49 -2.94
C GLY A 23 11.77 9.33 -2.56
N ILE A 24 11.23 8.12 -2.35
CA ILE A 24 12.03 6.95 -1.96
C ILE A 24 12.67 6.34 -3.21
N LYS A 25 13.98 6.54 -3.40
CA LYS A 25 14.73 6.03 -4.56
C LYS A 25 14.59 4.51 -4.79
N ALA A 26 14.33 3.72 -3.75
CA ALA A 26 14.15 2.27 -3.83
C ALA A 26 12.75 1.84 -4.32
N VAL A 27 11.78 2.76 -4.34
CA VAL A 27 10.37 2.53 -4.65
C VAL A 27 10.02 3.16 -5.99
N LYS A 28 9.42 2.36 -6.89
CA LYS A 28 8.77 2.86 -8.10
C LYS A 28 7.27 2.95 -7.83
N LEU A 29 6.78 4.16 -7.66
CA LEU A 29 5.36 4.41 -7.45
C LEU A 29 4.61 4.41 -8.79
N HIS A 30 3.48 3.71 -8.83
CA HIS A 30 2.56 3.69 -9.96
C HIS A 30 1.20 4.17 -9.49
N LEU A 31 0.68 5.23 -10.10
CA LEU A 31 -0.67 5.68 -9.82
C LEU A 31 -1.61 5.18 -10.91
N GLY A 32 -2.73 4.58 -10.47
CA GLY A 32 -3.70 4.02 -11.38
C GLY A 32 -5.07 3.86 -10.75
N SER A 33 -6.00 3.33 -11.54
CA SER A 33 -7.31 2.93 -11.04
C SER A 33 -7.19 1.65 -10.22
N LEU A 34 -8.11 1.46 -9.27
CA LEU A 34 -8.19 0.26 -8.45
C LEU A 34 -8.12 -1.03 -9.29
N ASP A 35 -8.91 -1.06 -10.35
CA ASP A 35 -9.04 -2.22 -11.21
C ASP A 35 -7.77 -2.50 -12.02
N GLY A 36 -7.10 -1.44 -12.50
CA GLY A 36 -5.83 -1.54 -13.20
C GLY A 36 -4.70 -2.02 -12.29
N GLU A 37 -4.52 -1.37 -11.14
CA GLU A 37 -3.45 -1.73 -10.19
C GLU A 37 -3.65 -3.13 -9.60
N LYS A 38 -4.91 -3.53 -9.32
CA LYS A 38 -5.22 -4.89 -8.87
C LYS A 38 -4.87 -5.93 -9.94
N ARG A 39 -5.15 -5.65 -11.22
CA ARG A 39 -4.75 -6.53 -12.34
C ARG A 39 -3.23 -6.64 -12.44
N GLU A 40 -2.51 -5.53 -12.37
CA GLU A 40 -1.04 -5.52 -12.41
C GLU A 40 -0.42 -6.27 -11.23
N LEU A 41 -1.01 -6.15 -10.04
CA LEU A 41 -0.63 -6.94 -8.86
C LEU A 41 -0.85 -8.43 -9.06
N THR A 42 -2.01 -8.83 -9.59
CA THR A 42 -2.30 -10.24 -9.91
C THR A 42 -1.38 -10.78 -11.01
N GLN A 43 -0.94 -9.95 -11.95
CA GLN A 43 0.05 -10.32 -12.98
C GLN A 43 1.49 -10.40 -12.43
N GLY A 44 1.74 -9.82 -11.25
CA GLY A 44 3.06 -9.76 -10.63
C GLY A 44 3.92 -8.56 -11.04
N ASN A 45 3.33 -7.59 -11.74
CA ASN A 45 3.97 -6.34 -12.13
C ASN A 45 4.03 -5.33 -10.97
N ARG A 46 3.23 -5.55 -9.92
CA ARG A 46 3.30 -4.83 -8.64
C ARG A 46 3.74 -5.78 -7.53
N ASP A 47 4.56 -5.27 -6.62
CA ASP A 47 4.91 -5.95 -5.38
C ASP A 47 3.86 -5.65 -4.29
N LEU A 48 3.33 -4.41 -4.28
CA LEU A 48 2.31 -3.93 -3.35
C LEU A 48 1.38 -2.92 -4.03
N VAL A 49 0.10 -2.89 -3.67
CA VAL A 49 -0.88 -1.89 -4.09
C VAL A 49 -1.56 -1.34 -2.85
N ALA A 50 -1.37 -0.05 -2.55
CA ALA A 50 -2.04 0.63 -1.44
C ALA A 50 -3.28 1.38 -1.96
N ILE A 51 -4.41 1.22 -1.27
CA ILE A 51 -5.64 1.98 -1.53
C ILE A 51 -5.77 3.05 -0.48
N LEU A 52 -5.77 4.31 -0.92
CA LEU A 52 -6.05 5.46 -0.09
C LEU A 52 -7.56 5.73 -0.14
N PRO A 53 -8.32 5.37 0.90
CA PRO A 53 -9.76 5.57 0.91
C PRO A 53 -10.10 7.05 1.11
N ALA A 54 -11.32 7.44 0.72
CA ALA A 54 -11.75 8.84 0.80
C ALA A 54 -11.81 9.44 2.22
N SER A 55 -11.81 8.60 3.25
CA SER A 55 -11.77 9.02 4.65
C SER A 55 -10.39 9.51 5.10
N ILE A 56 -9.34 9.36 4.28
CA ILE A 56 -7.98 9.74 4.65
C ILE A 56 -7.89 11.25 4.98
N GLY A 57 -7.37 11.58 6.15
CA GLY A 57 -7.32 12.96 6.65
C GLY A 57 -8.56 13.43 7.43
N GLN A 58 -9.61 12.61 7.55
CA GLN A 58 -10.81 12.90 8.36
C GLN A 58 -10.84 12.14 9.70
N GLY A 59 -9.68 11.68 10.20
CA GLY A 59 -9.56 10.92 11.45
C GLY A 59 -8.95 9.53 11.23
N SER A 60 -9.25 8.58 12.13
CA SER A 60 -8.74 7.21 12.03
C SER A 60 -9.26 6.49 10.79
N THR A 61 -8.36 6.08 9.91
CA THR A 61 -8.69 5.47 8.61
C THR A 61 -7.87 4.20 8.39
N ALA A 62 -8.55 3.13 7.99
CA ALA A 62 -7.89 1.91 7.53
C ALA A 62 -7.48 2.04 6.06
N ILE A 63 -6.20 1.87 5.77
CA ILE A 63 -5.65 1.81 4.41
C ILE A 63 -5.53 0.34 4.02
N SER A 64 -6.27 -0.08 3.01
CA SER A 64 -6.14 -1.43 2.46
C SER A 64 -4.89 -1.52 1.59
N ALA A 65 -4.03 -2.49 1.84
CA ALA A 65 -2.83 -2.73 1.04
C ALA A 65 -2.82 -4.17 0.56
N TYR A 66 -2.75 -4.36 -0.74
CA TYR A 66 -2.70 -5.65 -1.37
C TYR A 66 -1.28 -5.97 -1.76
N TYR A 67 -0.78 -7.14 -1.41
CA TYR A 67 0.59 -7.52 -1.76
C TYR A 67 0.63 -8.78 -2.61
N ASN A 68 1.67 -8.88 -3.44
CA ASN A 68 1.83 -10.00 -4.34
C ASN A 68 2.41 -11.20 -3.60
N GLN A 69 1.56 -12.21 -3.35
CA GLN A 69 2.02 -13.43 -2.68
C GLN A 69 3.07 -14.19 -3.51
N GLY A 70 3.12 -13.99 -4.83
CA GLY A 70 4.12 -14.58 -5.72
C GLY A 70 5.55 -14.06 -5.49
N ASN A 71 5.70 -12.94 -4.79
CA ASN A 71 6.99 -12.42 -4.36
C ASN A 71 6.90 -11.93 -2.90
N PRO A 72 6.91 -12.87 -1.93
CA PRO A 72 6.68 -12.53 -0.53
C PRO A 72 7.83 -11.73 0.08
N GLN A 73 9.08 -11.92 -0.36
CA GLN A 73 10.23 -11.14 0.13
C GLN A 73 10.07 -9.65 -0.17
N ASN A 74 9.83 -9.28 -1.44
CA ASN A 74 9.64 -7.88 -1.81
C ASN A 74 8.39 -7.28 -1.15
N SER A 75 7.31 -8.06 -1.09
CA SER A 75 6.05 -7.66 -0.47
C SER A 75 6.21 -7.34 1.01
N GLN A 76 6.89 -8.20 1.78
CA GLN A 76 7.11 -7.98 3.22
C GLN A 76 7.93 -6.72 3.48
N VAL A 77 8.96 -6.45 2.69
CA VAL A 77 9.74 -5.22 2.80
C VAL A 77 8.87 -3.99 2.51
N ALA A 78 8.04 -4.03 1.46
CA ALA A 78 7.12 -2.95 1.13
C ALA A 78 6.09 -2.70 2.25
N ILE A 79 5.51 -3.76 2.82
CA ILE A 79 4.57 -3.67 3.95
C ILE A 79 5.25 -3.06 5.18
N ALA A 80 6.46 -3.47 5.51
CA ALA A 80 7.21 -2.95 6.65
C ALA A 80 7.48 -1.44 6.50
N ILE A 81 7.88 -1.00 5.30
CA ILE A 81 8.08 0.43 4.99
C ILE A 81 6.78 1.21 5.14
N MET A 82 5.66 0.68 4.60
CA MET A 82 4.35 1.32 4.68
C MET A 82 3.85 1.42 6.13
N ASN A 83 4.00 0.36 6.92
CA ASN A 83 3.67 0.37 8.35
C ASN A 83 4.46 1.45 9.08
N GLN A 84 5.79 1.46 8.93
CA GLN A 84 6.64 2.45 9.59
C GLN A 84 6.30 3.89 9.18
N PHE A 85 5.94 4.10 7.90
CA PHE A 85 5.47 5.39 7.40
C PHE A 85 4.15 5.80 8.04
N MET A 86 3.17 4.90 8.12
CA MET A 86 1.85 5.16 8.69
C MET A 86 1.89 5.39 10.19
N ASP A 87 2.73 4.65 10.92
CA ASP A 87 3.04 4.92 12.32
C ASP A 87 3.55 6.35 12.47
N ARG A 88 4.57 6.73 11.69
CA ARG A 88 5.18 8.06 11.77
C ARG A 88 4.21 9.19 11.40
N ALA A 89 3.37 8.98 10.40
CA ALA A 89 2.30 9.91 10.01
C ALA A 89 1.25 10.06 11.11
N SER A 90 0.86 8.95 11.76
CA SER A 90 -0.06 8.96 12.90
C SER A 90 0.53 9.71 14.10
N PHE A 91 1.81 9.50 14.42
CA PHE A 91 2.51 10.21 15.50
C PHE A 91 2.60 11.72 15.27
N ALA A 92 2.80 12.16 14.04
CA ALA A 92 2.90 13.58 13.70
C ALA A 92 1.58 14.34 13.87
N GLN A 93 0.43 13.65 13.88
CA GLN A 93 -0.90 14.24 13.84
C GLN A 93 -1.58 14.40 15.22
N ALA A 94 -0.84 14.17 16.32
CA ALA A 94 -1.21 14.37 17.72
C ALA A 94 -2.00 13.24 18.42
N GLY A 95 -1.28 12.45 19.22
CA GLY A 95 -1.71 11.94 20.55
C GLY A 95 -2.94 11.04 20.70
N ILE A 96 -3.74 10.79 19.66
CA ILE A 96 -5.00 10.06 19.77
C ILE A 96 -5.04 8.93 18.75
N ALA A 97 -4.74 7.70 19.22
CA ALA A 97 -4.90 6.42 18.52
C ALA A 97 -4.19 6.34 17.14
N PRO A 98 -4.03 5.16 16.53
CA PRO A 98 -3.52 5.11 15.15
C PRO A 98 -4.51 5.83 14.22
N ALA A 99 -4.15 7.04 13.78
CA ALA A 99 -4.89 7.78 12.76
C ALA A 99 -4.90 7.01 11.44
N PHE A 100 -3.92 6.14 11.21
CA PHE A 100 -3.89 5.29 10.04
C PHE A 100 -3.53 3.84 10.42
N THR A 101 -4.33 2.88 9.96
CA THR A 101 -4.04 1.44 10.14
C THR A 101 -3.85 0.80 8.77
N LEU A 102 -2.69 0.17 8.54
CA LEU A 102 -2.46 -0.61 7.31
C LEU A 102 -3.10 -1.98 7.46
N GLN A 103 -4.04 -2.30 6.59
CA GLN A 103 -4.60 -3.64 6.49
C GLN A 103 -3.98 -4.30 5.26
N ALA A 104 -2.96 -5.13 5.47
CA ALA A 104 -2.31 -5.84 4.38
C ALA A 104 -3.07 -7.14 4.05
N GLN A 105 -3.48 -7.33 2.80
CA GLN A 105 -4.12 -8.54 2.30
C GLN A 105 -3.30 -9.20 1.19
N PRO A 106 -3.09 -10.54 1.26
CA PRO A 106 -2.45 -11.25 0.17
C PRO A 106 -3.35 -11.26 -1.07
N VAL A 107 -2.75 -11.03 -2.23
CA VAL A 107 -3.39 -11.28 -3.52
C VAL A 107 -2.67 -12.42 -4.20
N GLN A 108 -3.45 -13.42 -4.57
CA GLN A 108 -2.97 -14.58 -5.29
C GLN A 108 -2.68 -14.16 -6.73
N SER A 109 -1.40 -13.94 -7.02
CA SER A 109 -0.95 -13.77 -8.39
C SER A 109 -1.15 -15.08 -9.16
N ARG A 110 -1.51 -14.99 -10.45
CA ARG A 110 -1.70 -16.15 -11.33
C ARG A 110 -0.45 -17.04 -11.45
N ASN A 111 0.70 -16.61 -10.94
CA ASN A 111 1.98 -17.32 -11.00
C ASN A 111 2.35 -18.12 -9.73
N LEU A 112 1.40 -18.40 -8.83
CA LEU A 112 1.67 -19.31 -7.72
C LEU A 112 1.05 -20.69 -7.97
N THR A 113 1.91 -21.62 -8.37
CA THR A 113 1.79 -22.99 -7.87
C THR A 113 1.78 -22.88 -6.35
N TYR A 114 0.63 -23.20 -5.79
CA TYR A 114 0.34 -23.35 -4.38
C TYR A 114 1.49 -24.06 -3.65
N VAL A 115 2.30 -23.30 -2.91
CA VAL A 115 3.18 -23.88 -1.89
C VAL A 115 2.34 -23.92 -0.63
N ASP A 116 1.67 -25.06 -0.47
CA ASP A 116 1.07 -25.45 0.79
C ASP A 116 2.18 -25.45 1.85
N PHE A 117 1.91 -24.82 2.99
CA PHE A 117 2.71 -24.99 4.19
C PHE A 117 1.78 -25.59 5.24
N LEU A 118 1.63 -26.92 5.24
CA LEU A 118 1.29 -27.70 6.42
C LEU A 118 1.85 -29.13 6.35
#